data_AF-A0A9P1E049-F1
#
_entry.id   AF-A0A9P1E049-F1
#
_cell.length_a   1.000
_cell.length_b   1.000
_cell.length_c   1.000
_cell.angle_alpha   90.00
_cell.angle_beta   90.00
_cell.angle_gamma   90.00
#
_symmetry.space_group_name_H-M   'P 1'
#
loop_
_entity.id
_entity.type
_entity.pdbx_description
1 polymer ?
#
loop_
_entity_poly.entity_id
_entity_poly.type
_entity_poly.pdbx_seq_one_letter_code
_entity_poly.pdbx_strand_id
1 'polypeptide(L)'
;MLEVDAGVKSGQGVAPQSVVPIASRGMPDATMPEVDVGVKSGVPPRHGEQAEVAGMRGRLAALAAEEDARFRPSRTEVIPFIVEKQHGAPLVNQPAPTLSASSILDMARSIKSYSAGLMDTAVALQTIGRRRDELQHQADEAHHHSVAVQRRADEATAALSELQSKYDFLQSKYDRLQASFTDAGRQAVAAFQTSPEFSKIIASKLEAHRSEQVQAWLKTEEGQLWRDKEILMSFRCGRYDMQTTLYNRLAEFFPDFDPEKFGLPEIMPDPDGANEQANDLSLLHLDIPDDLEDAVHGFDFETILNGVPENMPDP
;
A
#
# COMPACT_ATOMS: atom_id res chain seq x y z
N MET A 1 62.28 -28.94 30.90
CA MET A 1 61.94 -29.54 29.59
C MET A 1 60.56 -29.05 29.23
N LEU A 2 60.24 -28.46 28.07
CA LEU A 2 60.96 -27.79 26.96
C LEU A 2 59.95 -26.68 26.50
N GLU A 3 60.32 -25.48 26.03
CA GLU A 3 60.81 -25.14 24.67
C GLU A 3 59.99 -25.80 23.54
N VAL A 4 59.51 -25.14 22.48
CA VAL A 4 59.45 -23.73 22.00
C VAL A 4 58.10 -23.55 21.23
N ASP A 5 57.67 -22.46 20.58
CA ASP A 5 58.32 -21.27 20.00
C ASP A 5 57.33 -20.07 19.89
N ALA A 6 57.77 -18.94 19.32
CA ALA A 6 56.96 -17.74 19.03
C ALA A 6 56.40 -17.69 17.59
N GLY A 7 55.38 -16.85 17.35
CA GLY A 7 54.65 -16.76 16.07
C GLY A 7 54.19 -15.35 15.66
N VAL A 8 55.02 -14.33 15.87
CA VAL A 8 54.68 -12.93 15.54
C VAL A 8 54.62 -12.72 14.01
N LYS A 9 53.52 -12.13 13.51
CA LYS A 9 53.47 -11.52 12.17
C LYS A 9 52.93 -10.10 12.23
N SER A 10 53.82 -9.13 12.07
CA SER A 10 53.51 -7.72 11.87
C SER A 10 52.89 -7.50 10.49
N GLY A 11 51.75 -6.81 10.40
CA GLY A 11 51.02 -6.58 9.15
C GLY A 11 50.59 -5.12 8.99
N GLN A 12 51.36 -4.37 8.18
CA GLN A 12 51.09 -3.08 7.52
C GLN A 12 49.95 -2.18 8.08
N GLY A 13 50.35 -0.98 8.52
CA GLY A 13 49.40 0.08 8.93
C GLY A 13 48.65 0.73 7.75
N VAL A 14 47.48 1.27 8.06
CA VAL A 14 46.66 2.11 7.16
C VAL A 14 46.74 3.56 7.65
N ALA A 15 46.93 4.50 6.73
CA ALA A 15 47.07 5.92 7.07
C ALA A 15 45.74 6.55 7.54
N PRO A 16 45.78 7.52 8.48
CA PRO A 16 44.58 8.27 8.87
C PRO A 16 44.10 9.13 7.69
N GLN A 17 42.84 8.93 7.27
CA GLN A 17 42.23 9.80 6.26
C GLN A 17 41.83 11.15 6.86
N SER A 18 41.94 12.21 6.06
CA SER A 18 41.67 13.58 6.47
C SER A 18 40.20 13.80 6.81
N VAL A 19 39.94 14.39 7.98
CA VAL A 19 38.61 14.90 8.32
C VAL A 19 38.30 16.12 7.44
N VAL A 20 37.28 16.01 6.59
CA VAL A 20 36.75 17.14 5.82
C VAL A 20 35.59 17.77 6.62
N PRO A 21 35.65 19.07 6.95
CA PRO A 21 34.55 19.73 7.66
C PRO A 21 33.35 19.89 6.72
N ILE A 22 32.22 19.29 7.09
CA ILE A 22 30.95 19.51 6.38
C ILE A 22 30.43 20.91 6.79
N ALA A 23 30.47 21.84 5.85
CA ALA A 23 29.95 23.19 6.07
C ALA A 23 28.42 23.17 6.23
N SER A 24 27.91 23.83 7.27
CA SER A 24 26.48 23.99 7.54
C SER A 24 25.80 24.75 6.39
N ARG A 25 25.07 24.02 5.53
CA ARG A 25 24.25 24.59 4.46
C ARG A 25 22.83 24.79 5.00
N GLY A 26 22.35 26.04 4.97
CA GLY A 26 21.10 26.42 5.64
C GLY A 26 19.85 25.69 5.13
N MET A 27 18.89 25.48 6.04
CA MET A 27 17.54 25.05 5.71
C MET A 27 16.87 26.07 4.76
N PRO A 28 16.33 25.67 3.61
CA PRO A 28 15.29 26.44 2.95
C PRO A 28 13.98 26.29 3.73
N ASP A 29 13.28 27.40 3.93
CA ASP A 29 11.94 27.41 4.52
C ASP A 29 10.95 26.68 3.59
N ALA A 30 10.12 25.79 4.16
CA ALA A 30 9.37 24.78 3.43
C ALA A 30 7.90 24.75 3.86
N THR A 31 7.17 25.82 3.50
CA THR A 31 5.71 25.90 3.62
C THR A 31 5.04 24.67 3.01
N MET A 32 4.49 23.80 3.84
CA MET A 32 3.77 22.60 3.41
C MET A 32 2.36 22.99 2.92
N PRO A 33 1.97 22.69 1.67
CA PRO A 33 0.58 22.75 1.27
C PRO A 33 -0.19 21.57 1.87
N GLU A 34 -1.37 21.83 2.46
CA GLU A 34 -2.30 20.75 2.82
C GLU A 34 -2.77 20.03 1.55
N VAL A 35 -2.62 18.71 1.51
CA VAL A 35 -3.17 17.85 0.46
C VAL A 35 -4.24 16.96 1.09
N ASP A 36 -5.50 17.28 0.83
CA ASP A 36 -6.67 16.55 1.31
C ASP A 36 -6.72 15.13 0.71
N VAL A 37 -6.49 14.11 1.54
CA VAL A 37 -6.39 12.70 1.13
C VAL A 37 -7.78 12.02 1.09
N GLY A 38 -8.71 12.64 0.36
CA GLY A 38 -10.08 12.15 0.14
C GLY A 38 -10.20 10.91 -0.78
N VAL A 39 -9.38 9.87 -0.60
CA VAL A 39 -9.29 8.73 -1.52
C VAL A 39 -10.33 7.65 -1.22
N LYS A 40 -11.51 7.76 -1.85
CA LYS A 40 -12.52 6.68 -1.92
C LYS A 40 -12.05 5.56 -2.86
N SER A 41 -11.30 4.59 -2.35
CA SER A 41 -10.84 3.42 -3.12
C SER A 41 -11.94 2.37 -3.36
N GLY A 42 -12.98 2.75 -4.12
CA GLY A 42 -14.04 1.85 -4.60
C GLY A 42 -13.86 1.51 -6.08
N VAL A 43 -12.94 0.60 -6.40
CA VAL A 43 -12.74 0.12 -7.79
C VAL A 43 -13.75 -1.00 -8.10
N PRO A 44 -14.70 -0.82 -9.02
CA PRO A 44 -15.62 -1.88 -9.42
C PRO A 44 -14.92 -2.93 -10.30
N PRO A 45 -15.34 -4.21 -10.26
CA PRO A 45 -14.74 -5.27 -11.07
C PRO A 45 -14.95 -5.03 -12.58
N ARG A 46 -13.89 -5.22 -13.39
CA ARG A 46 -13.94 -5.10 -14.86
C ARG A 46 -14.69 -6.26 -15.52
N HIS A 47 -16.02 -6.27 -15.44
CA HIS A 47 -16.85 -7.23 -16.18
C HIS A 47 -16.89 -6.99 -17.71
N GLY A 48 -16.32 -5.89 -18.22
CA GLY A 48 -16.31 -5.56 -19.65
C GLY A 48 -15.40 -6.43 -20.51
N GLU A 49 -14.16 -6.69 -20.08
CA GLU A 49 -13.12 -7.29 -20.93
C GLU A 49 -13.43 -8.76 -21.31
N GLN A 50 -14.03 -9.52 -20.39
CA GLN A 50 -14.51 -10.88 -20.71
C GLN A 50 -15.71 -10.89 -21.68
N ALA A 51 -16.59 -9.90 -21.60
CA ALA A 51 -17.71 -9.75 -22.53
C ALA A 51 -17.22 -9.38 -23.94
N GLU A 52 -16.17 -8.56 -24.04
CA GLU A 52 -15.60 -8.18 -25.34
C GLU A 52 -14.87 -9.35 -26.02
N VAL A 53 -14.06 -10.11 -25.28
CA VAL A 53 -13.41 -11.34 -25.80
C VAL A 53 -14.44 -12.41 -26.19
N ALA A 54 -15.53 -12.57 -25.43
CA ALA A 54 -16.64 -13.44 -25.81
C ALA A 54 -17.35 -12.95 -27.08
N GLY A 55 -17.57 -11.64 -27.21
CA GLY A 55 -18.13 -11.02 -28.42
C GLY A 55 -17.28 -11.20 -29.67
N MET A 56 -15.95 -11.12 -29.55
CA MET A 56 -15.02 -11.39 -30.66
C MET A 56 -15.05 -12.87 -31.08
N ARG A 57 -15.07 -13.82 -30.13
CA ARG A 57 -15.24 -15.25 -30.44
C ARG A 57 -16.59 -15.55 -31.11
N GLY A 58 -17.67 -14.91 -30.66
CA GLY A 58 -18.99 -15.01 -31.30
C GLY A 58 -19.01 -14.50 -32.74
N ARG A 59 -18.33 -13.39 -33.02
CA ARG A 59 -18.19 -12.84 -34.39
C ARG A 59 -17.35 -13.72 -35.31
N LEU A 60 -16.26 -14.32 -34.81
CA LEU A 60 -15.47 -15.29 -35.58
C LEU A 60 -16.27 -16.56 -35.91
N ALA A 61 -17.04 -17.09 -34.96
CA ALA A 61 -17.92 -18.24 -35.20
C ALA A 61 -19.04 -17.91 -36.21
N ALA A 62 -19.61 -16.71 -36.16
CA ALA A 62 -20.62 -16.26 -37.12
C ALA A 62 -20.06 -16.15 -38.54
N LEU A 63 -18.85 -15.58 -38.71
CA LEU A 63 -18.21 -15.47 -40.03
C LEU A 63 -17.85 -16.84 -40.62
N ALA A 64 -17.35 -17.78 -39.80
CA ALA A 64 -17.09 -19.15 -40.25
C ALA A 64 -18.38 -19.87 -40.71
N ALA A 65 -19.49 -19.68 -39.99
CA ALA A 65 -20.79 -20.21 -40.41
C ALA A 65 -21.35 -19.52 -41.67
N GLU A 66 -21.00 -18.26 -41.92
CA GLU A 66 -21.39 -17.54 -43.13
C GLU A 66 -20.60 -17.98 -44.37
N GLU A 67 -19.31 -18.33 -44.23
CA GLU A 67 -18.55 -18.96 -45.33
C GLU A 67 -19.07 -20.37 -45.65
N ASP A 68 -19.34 -21.22 -44.65
CA ASP A 68 -19.88 -22.57 -44.87
C ASP A 68 -21.28 -22.52 -45.53
N ALA A 69 -22.09 -21.52 -45.20
CA ALA A 69 -23.36 -21.25 -45.87
C ALA A 69 -23.19 -20.83 -47.35
N ARG A 70 -22.15 -20.05 -47.66
CA ARG A 70 -21.80 -19.65 -49.05
C ARG A 70 -21.19 -20.81 -49.84
N PHE A 71 -20.49 -21.74 -49.19
CA PHE A 71 -19.88 -22.92 -49.81
C PHE A 71 -20.79 -24.16 -49.79
N ARG A 72 -22.11 -23.99 -49.66
CA ARG A 72 -23.06 -25.02 -50.11
C ARG A 72 -22.78 -25.34 -51.58
N PRO A 73 -22.35 -26.56 -51.93
CA PRO A 73 -22.13 -26.91 -53.32
C PRO A 73 -23.47 -26.76 -54.05
N SER A 74 -23.51 -25.88 -55.05
CA SER A 74 -24.70 -25.65 -55.86
C SER A 74 -25.13 -26.99 -56.46
N ARG A 75 -26.23 -27.52 -55.93
CA ARG A 75 -26.75 -28.88 -56.16
C ARG A 75 -26.60 -29.23 -57.64
N THR A 76 -25.66 -30.13 -57.95
CA THR A 76 -25.35 -30.48 -59.34
C THR A 76 -26.63 -30.90 -60.04
N GLU A 77 -27.13 -30.06 -60.94
CA GLU A 77 -28.20 -30.42 -61.84
C GLU A 77 -27.63 -31.42 -62.83
N VAL A 78 -27.66 -32.69 -62.42
CA VAL A 78 -27.46 -33.84 -63.28
C VAL A 78 -28.61 -33.79 -64.28
N ILE A 79 -28.39 -33.08 -65.39
CA ILE A 79 -29.29 -33.03 -66.53
C ILE A 79 -29.57 -34.49 -66.91
N PRO A 80 -30.80 -34.99 -66.73
CA PRO A 80 -31.09 -36.36 -67.08
C PRO A 80 -30.98 -36.45 -68.60
N PHE A 81 -30.00 -37.21 -69.10
CA PHE A 81 -29.98 -37.59 -70.51
C PHE A 81 -31.21 -38.46 -70.75
N ILE A 82 -32.29 -37.85 -71.24
CA ILE A 82 -33.51 -38.55 -71.65
C ILE A 82 -33.14 -39.32 -72.92
N VAL A 83 -32.63 -40.54 -72.73
CA VAL A 83 -32.48 -41.53 -73.80
C VAL A 83 -33.87 -42.01 -74.15
N GLU A 84 -34.56 -41.25 -75.00
CA GLU A 84 -35.87 -41.59 -75.53
C GLU A 84 -35.76 -42.87 -76.37
N LYS A 85 -36.01 -44.02 -75.74
CA LYS A 85 -36.13 -45.32 -76.41
C LYS A 85 -37.39 -45.34 -77.27
N GLN A 86 -37.34 -44.73 -78.46
CA GLN A 86 -38.37 -44.95 -79.46
C GLN A 86 -38.45 -46.46 -79.77
N HIS A 87 -39.59 -47.06 -79.45
CA HIS A 87 -39.86 -48.47 -79.72
C HIS A 87 -40.19 -48.67 -81.20
N GLY A 88 -39.88 -49.85 -81.72
CA GLY A 88 -39.77 -50.07 -83.16
C GLY A 88 -41.08 -49.91 -83.94
N ALA A 89 -41.05 -49.07 -84.97
CA ALA A 89 -41.86 -49.22 -86.17
C ALA A 89 -41.13 -50.15 -87.17
N PRO A 90 -41.83 -50.93 -88.01
CA PRO A 90 -41.19 -51.89 -88.91
C PRO A 90 -40.38 -51.21 -90.02
N LEU A 91 -39.26 -51.85 -90.39
CA LEU A 91 -38.34 -51.40 -91.44
C LEU A 91 -39.02 -51.40 -92.82
N VAL A 92 -39.50 -50.22 -93.25
CA VAL A 92 -39.78 -49.94 -94.66
C VAL A 92 -38.45 -49.62 -95.35
N ASN A 93 -38.18 -50.30 -96.47
CA ASN A 93 -36.97 -50.08 -97.27
C ASN A 93 -36.92 -48.65 -97.84
N GLN A 94 -36.13 -47.77 -97.22
CA GLN A 94 -35.71 -46.51 -97.81
C GLN A 94 -34.31 -46.67 -98.44
N PRO A 95 -34.06 -46.09 -99.62
CA PRO A 95 -32.71 -46.08 -100.19
C PRO A 95 -31.77 -45.26 -99.31
N ALA A 96 -30.49 -45.65 -99.26
CA ALA A 96 -29.49 -44.94 -98.49
C ALA A 96 -29.42 -43.45 -98.90
N PRO A 97 -29.51 -42.49 -97.95
CA PRO A 97 -29.60 -41.07 -98.29
C PRO A 97 -28.29 -40.57 -98.91
N THR A 98 -28.36 -40.15 -100.18
CA THR A 98 -27.25 -39.52 -100.89
C THR A 98 -27.00 -38.11 -100.33
N LEU A 99 -26.07 -38.01 -99.39
CA LEU A 99 -25.62 -36.74 -98.80
C LEU A 99 -25.24 -35.74 -99.89
N SER A 100 -25.95 -34.61 -99.94
CA SER A 100 -25.63 -33.54 -100.88
C SER A 100 -24.32 -32.85 -100.51
N ALA A 101 -23.63 -32.27 -101.51
CA ALA A 101 -22.39 -31.54 -101.28
C ALA A 101 -22.56 -30.36 -100.30
N SER A 102 -23.74 -29.74 -100.23
CA SER A 102 -24.05 -28.74 -99.19
C SER A 102 -23.97 -29.36 -97.81
N SER A 103 -24.69 -30.46 -97.57
CA SER A 103 -24.73 -31.12 -96.25
C SER A 103 -23.34 -31.53 -95.76
N ILE A 104 -22.44 -31.88 -96.67
CA ILE A 104 -21.03 -32.20 -96.36
C ILE A 104 -20.25 -30.93 -95.98
N LEU A 105 -20.44 -29.81 -96.70
CA LEU A 105 -19.82 -28.52 -96.38
C LEU A 105 -20.38 -27.89 -95.08
N ASP A 106 -21.66 -28.09 -94.80
CA ASP A 106 -22.32 -27.65 -93.56
C ASP A 106 -21.79 -28.46 -92.36
N MET A 107 -21.63 -29.79 -92.50
CA MET A 107 -20.94 -30.62 -91.50
C MET A 107 -19.48 -30.20 -91.31
N ALA A 108 -18.73 -29.93 -92.38
CA ALA A 108 -17.34 -29.47 -92.27
C ALA A 108 -17.21 -28.11 -91.55
N ARG A 109 -18.14 -27.17 -91.79
CA ARG A 109 -18.20 -25.90 -91.03
C ARG A 109 -18.56 -26.13 -89.56
N SER A 110 -19.51 -27.02 -89.27
CA SER A 110 -19.88 -27.39 -87.90
C SER A 110 -18.70 -28.01 -87.12
N ILE A 111 -18.02 -29.00 -87.71
CA ILE A 111 -16.84 -29.65 -87.13
C ILE A 111 -15.73 -28.61 -86.86
N LYS A 112 -15.48 -27.68 -87.81
CA LYS A 112 -14.51 -26.60 -87.59
C LYS A 112 -14.90 -25.70 -86.42
N SER A 113 -16.16 -25.27 -86.34
CA SER A 113 -16.66 -24.44 -85.23
C SER A 113 -16.56 -25.15 -83.88
N TYR A 114 -16.88 -26.45 -83.83
CA TYR A 114 -16.76 -27.28 -82.63
C TYR A 114 -15.30 -27.46 -82.20
N SER A 115 -14.38 -27.67 -83.15
CA SER A 115 -12.95 -27.77 -82.87
C SER A 115 -12.35 -26.48 -82.30
N ALA A 116 -12.84 -25.30 -82.71
CA ALA A 116 -12.46 -24.02 -82.10
C ALA A 116 -12.94 -23.92 -80.64
N GLY A 117 -14.23 -24.17 -80.38
CA GLY A 117 -14.77 -24.15 -79.01
C GLY A 117 -14.12 -25.17 -78.06
N LEU A 118 -13.66 -26.33 -78.57
CA LEU A 118 -12.85 -27.28 -77.80
C LEU A 118 -11.47 -26.72 -77.43
N MET A 119 -10.82 -25.96 -78.31
CA MET A 119 -9.55 -25.30 -78.00
C MET A 119 -9.74 -24.16 -76.98
N ASP A 120 -10.78 -23.34 -77.15
CA ASP A 120 -11.10 -22.24 -76.22
C ASP A 120 -11.41 -22.79 -74.81
N THR A 121 -12.20 -23.86 -74.71
CA THR A 121 -12.49 -24.53 -73.43
C THR A 121 -11.27 -25.21 -72.83
N ALA A 122 -10.36 -25.79 -73.63
CA ALA A 122 -9.09 -26.32 -73.14
C ALA A 122 -8.18 -25.22 -72.54
N VAL A 123 -8.09 -24.06 -73.18
CA VAL A 123 -7.35 -22.89 -72.68
C VAL A 123 -7.98 -22.34 -71.40
N ALA A 124 -9.32 -22.28 -71.32
CA ALA A 124 -10.03 -21.90 -70.12
C ALA A 124 -9.76 -22.87 -68.95
N LEU A 125 -9.84 -24.19 -69.19
CA LEU A 125 -9.53 -25.21 -68.19
C LEU A 125 -8.07 -25.15 -67.70
N GLN A 126 -7.11 -24.91 -68.60
CA GLN A 126 -5.71 -24.72 -68.20
C GLN A 126 -5.52 -23.46 -67.33
N THR A 127 -6.27 -22.40 -67.62
CA THR A 127 -6.23 -21.14 -66.85
C THR A 127 -6.86 -21.32 -65.46
N ILE A 128 -7.99 -22.04 -65.37
CA ILE A 128 -8.63 -22.43 -64.11
C ILE A 128 -7.70 -23.33 -63.28
N GLY A 129 -6.96 -24.25 -63.93
CA GLY A 129 -5.93 -25.07 -63.30
C GLY A 129 -4.87 -24.21 -62.60
N ARG A 130 -4.15 -23.37 -63.35
CA ARG A 130 -3.13 -22.46 -62.79
C ARG A 130 -3.67 -21.62 -61.62
N ARG A 131 -4.90 -21.10 -61.75
CA ARG A 131 -5.50 -20.26 -60.70
C ARG A 131 -5.90 -21.04 -59.45
N ARG A 132 -6.26 -22.32 -59.59
CA ARG A 132 -6.43 -23.22 -58.42
C ARG A 132 -5.10 -23.43 -57.71
N ASP A 133 -4.05 -23.75 -58.45
CA ASP A 133 -2.72 -24.05 -57.88
C ASP A 133 -2.14 -22.82 -57.15
N GLU A 134 -2.34 -21.62 -57.71
CA GLU A 134 -1.99 -20.33 -57.11
C GLU A 134 -2.81 -20.04 -55.83
N LEU A 135 -4.13 -20.30 -55.83
CA LEU A 135 -4.98 -20.12 -54.65
C LEU A 135 -4.67 -21.14 -53.55
N GLN A 136 -4.32 -22.38 -53.91
CA GLN A 136 -3.88 -23.40 -52.95
C GLN A 136 -2.60 -22.97 -52.25
N HIS A 137 -1.59 -22.51 -53.02
CA HIS A 137 -0.35 -22.00 -52.46
C HIS A 137 -0.58 -20.81 -51.50
N GLN A 138 -1.49 -19.88 -51.84
CA GLN A 138 -1.86 -18.77 -50.96
C GLN A 138 -2.59 -19.24 -49.69
N ALA A 139 -3.43 -20.26 -49.77
CA ALA A 139 -4.08 -20.85 -48.60
C ALA A 139 -3.07 -21.55 -47.67
N ASP A 140 -2.10 -22.28 -48.23
CA ASP A 140 -1.05 -22.97 -47.47
C ASP A 140 -0.11 -21.94 -46.78
N GLU A 141 0.26 -20.86 -47.46
CA GLU A 141 1.02 -19.74 -46.85
C GLU A 141 0.25 -19.04 -45.73
N ALA A 142 -1.04 -18.75 -45.96
CA ALA A 142 -1.90 -18.13 -44.94
C ALA A 142 -2.07 -19.04 -43.71
N HIS A 143 -2.20 -20.35 -43.91
CA HIS A 143 -2.26 -21.33 -42.83
C HIS A 143 -0.94 -21.37 -42.03
N HIS A 144 0.21 -21.45 -42.71
CA HIS A 144 1.52 -21.38 -42.06
C HIS A 144 1.73 -20.09 -41.27
N HIS A 145 1.29 -18.94 -41.81
CA HIS A 145 1.36 -17.66 -41.10
C HIS A 145 0.46 -17.64 -39.85
N SER A 146 -0.77 -18.16 -39.96
CA SER A 146 -1.72 -18.27 -38.85
C SER A 146 -1.16 -19.12 -37.70
N VAL A 147 -0.58 -20.29 -38.01
CA VAL A 147 0.08 -21.17 -37.02
C VAL A 147 1.28 -20.47 -36.37
N ALA A 148 2.08 -19.72 -37.14
CA ALA A 148 3.21 -18.95 -36.60
C ALA A 148 2.78 -17.78 -35.71
N VAL A 149 1.63 -17.15 -35.97
CA VAL A 149 1.04 -16.11 -35.12
C VAL A 149 0.45 -16.70 -33.84
N GLN A 150 -0.30 -17.81 -33.93
CA GLN A 150 -0.85 -18.49 -32.75
C GLN A 150 0.27 -18.90 -31.78
N ARG A 151 1.33 -19.54 -32.28
CA ARG A 151 2.47 -19.94 -31.46
C ARG A 151 3.11 -18.76 -30.72
N ARG A 152 3.24 -17.58 -31.35
CA ARG A 152 3.75 -16.37 -30.71
C ARG A 152 2.81 -15.82 -29.64
N ALA A 153 1.50 -15.96 -29.82
CA ALA A 153 0.51 -15.59 -28.81
C ALA A 153 0.59 -16.54 -27.59
N ASP A 154 0.80 -17.84 -27.81
CA ASP A 154 1.00 -18.83 -26.74
C ASP A 154 2.30 -18.55 -25.97
N GLU A 155 3.42 -18.31 -26.69
CA GLU A 155 4.72 -17.93 -26.11
C GLU A 155 4.64 -16.62 -25.30
N ALA A 156 3.93 -15.60 -25.82
CA ALA A 156 3.69 -14.35 -25.10
C ALA A 156 2.81 -14.53 -23.86
N THR A 157 1.79 -15.40 -23.93
CA THR A 157 0.90 -15.70 -22.79
C THR A 157 1.67 -16.41 -21.67
N ALA A 158 2.58 -17.34 -22.01
CA ALA A 158 3.47 -17.97 -21.04
C ALA A 158 4.41 -16.96 -20.38
N ALA A 159 5.02 -16.06 -21.16
CA ALA A 159 5.90 -15.00 -20.63
C ALA A 159 5.16 -14.02 -19.71
N LEU A 160 3.91 -13.66 -20.01
CA LEU A 160 3.07 -12.84 -19.13
C LEU A 160 2.76 -13.54 -17.81
N SER A 161 2.44 -14.83 -17.84
CA SER A 161 2.21 -15.63 -16.63
C SER A 161 3.47 -15.75 -15.76
N GLU A 162 4.65 -15.90 -16.36
CA GLU A 162 5.93 -15.93 -15.64
C GLU A 162 6.27 -14.56 -15.04
N LEU A 163 6.01 -13.48 -15.77
CA LEU A 163 6.22 -12.11 -15.29
C LEU A 163 5.28 -11.75 -14.13
N GLN A 164 4.01 -12.17 -14.19
CA GLN A 164 3.05 -11.99 -13.10
C GLN A 164 3.49 -12.76 -11.85
N SER A 165 3.92 -14.02 -11.98
CA SER A 165 4.44 -14.80 -10.86
C SER A 165 5.67 -14.15 -10.20
N LYS A 166 6.57 -13.55 -11.00
CA LYS A 166 7.70 -12.76 -10.51
C LYS A 166 7.28 -11.47 -9.79
N TYR A 167 6.23 -10.80 -10.29
CA TYR A 167 5.65 -9.61 -9.66
C TYR A 167 5.04 -9.94 -8.29
N ASP A 168 4.17 -10.95 -8.22
CA ASP A 168 3.50 -11.38 -6.99
C ASP A 168 4.50 -11.82 -5.90
N PHE A 169 5.57 -12.52 -6.32
CA PHE A 169 6.69 -12.88 -5.44
C PHE A 169 7.48 -11.67 -4.91
N LEU A 170 7.69 -10.66 -5.75
CA LEU A 170 8.39 -9.43 -5.36
C LEU A 170 7.53 -8.57 -4.42
N GLN A 171 6.22 -8.47 -4.69
CA GLN A 171 5.25 -7.81 -3.81
C GLN A 171 5.23 -8.47 -2.42
N SER A 172 5.10 -9.80 -2.36
CA SER A 172 5.10 -10.52 -1.06
C SER A 172 6.42 -10.35 -0.29
N LYS A 173 7.56 -10.13 -0.97
CA LYS A 173 8.82 -9.76 -0.31
C LYS A 173 8.80 -8.33 0.22
N TYR A 174 8.26 -7.38 -0.54
CA TYR A 174 8.11 -6.00 -0.12
C TYR A 174 7.21 -5.88 1.11
N ASP A 175 6.04 -6.52 1.10
CA ASP A 175 5.07 -6.50 2.20
C ASP A 175 5.68 -7.05 3.51
N ARG A 176 6.43 -8.16 3.41
CA ARG A 176 7.16 -8.76 4.55
C ARG A 176 8.25 -7.85 5.08
N LEU A 177 9.00 -7.18 4.19
CA LEU A 177 10.06 -6.26 4.58
C LEU A 177 9.48 -5.01 5.26
N GLN A 178 8.38 -4.47 4.73
CA GLN A 178 7.66 -3.35 5.35
C GLN A 178 7.11 -3.75 6.73
N ALA A 179 6.46 -4.91 6.85
CA ALA A 179 5.99 -5.41 8.13
C ALA A 179 7.13 -5.55 9.15
N SER A 180 8.23 -6.21 8.76
CA SER A 180 9.43 -6.39 9.60
C SER A 180 10.08 -5.05 9.99
N PHE A 181 10.11 -4.06 9.10
CA PHE A 181 10.64 -2.73 9.40
C PHE A 181 9.75 -1.98 10.41
N THR A 182 8.42 -2.02 10.24
CA THR A 182 7.52 -1.39 11.24
C THR A 182 7.61 -2.07 12.60
N ASP A 183 7.82 -3.39 12.65
CA ASP A 183 7.93 -4.11 13.92
C ASP A 183 9.28 -3.85 14.61
N ALA A 184 10.39 -3.91 13.87
CA ALA A 184 11.70 -3.50 14.39
C ALA A 184 11.69 -2.04 14.86
N GLY A 185 10.98 -1.15 14.16
CA GLY A 185 10.76 0.24 14.58
C GLY A 185 9.99 0.35 15.91
N ARG A 186 8.87 -0.38 16.06
CA ARG A 186 8.11 -0.44 17.33
C ARG A 186 8.97 -0.97 18.48
N GLN A 187 9.67 -2.09 18.25
CA GLN A 187 10.57 -2.69 19.25
C GLN A 187 11.70 -1.73 19.66
N ALA A 188 12.31 -1.03 18.70
CA ALA A 188 13.37 -0.06 18.98
C ALA A 188 12.87 1.16 19.77
N VAL A 189 11.67 1.67 19.48
CA VAL A 189 11.07 2.77 20.26
C VAL A 189 10.75 2.32 21.69
N ALA A 190 10.14 1.13 21.86
CA ALA A 190 9.83 0.60 23.18
C ALA A 190 11.10 0.32 24.02
N ALA A 191 12.14 -0.26 23.41
CA ALA A 191 13.43 -0.48 24.06
C ALA A 191 14.20 0.82 24.35
N PHE A 192 13.98 1.88 23.56
CA PHE A 192 14.52 3.20 23.87
C PHE A 192 13.78 3.86 25.04
N GLN A 193 12.44 3.79 25.07
CA GLN A 193 11.62 4.34 26.16
C GLN A 193 11.92 3.71 27.53
N THR A 194 12.32 2.44 27.57
CA THR A 194 12.78 1.76 28.80
C THR A 194 14.28 1.90 29.08
N SER A 195 15.03 2.63 28.23
CA SER A 195 16.48 2.80 28.39
C SER A 195 16.85 3.92 29.37
N PRO A 196 17.96 3.80 30.12
CA PRO A 196 18.46 4.87 30.98
C PRO A 196 18.78 6.18 30.22
N GLU A 197 19.11 6.11 28.92
CA GLU A 197 19.36 7.31 28.11
C GLU A 197 18.08 8.10 27.83
N PHE A 198 16.94 7.44 27.66
CA PHE A 198 15.65 8.14 27.59
C PHE A 198 15.33 8.85 28.91
N SER A 199 15.51 8.18 30.06
CA SER A 199 15.33 8.80 31.37
C SER A 199 16.24 10.03 31.57
N LYS A 200 17.51 9.96 31.15
CA LYS A 200 18.42 11.13 31.16
C LYS A 200 17.95 12.26 30.25
N ILE A 201 17.46 11.96 29.04
CA ILE A 201 16.95 12.96 28.09
C ILE A 201 15.69 13.63 28.65
N ILE A 202 14.77 12.86 29.25
CA ILE A 202 13.57 13.40 29.90
C ILE A 202 13.96 14.25 31.11
N ALA A 203 14.82 13.78 32.02
CA ALA A 203 15.26 14.55 33.18
C ALA A 203 15.99 15.85 32.80
N SER A 204 16.88 15.80 31.81
CA SER A 204 17.59 16.97 31.27
C SER A 204 16.62 18.00 30.67
N LYS A 205 15.63 17.54 29.90
CA LYS A 205 14.60 18.41 29.33
C LYS A 205 13.63 18.95 30.40
N LEU A 206 13.33 18.15 31.42
CA LEU A 206 12.50 18.56 32.56
C LEU A 206 13.18 19.70 33.32
N GLU A 207 14.46 19.54 33.69
CA GLU A 207 15.21 20.59 34.40
C GLU A 207 15.37 21.86 33.55
N ALA A 208 15.69 21.70 32.25
CA ALA A 208 15.84 22.84 31.33
C ALA A 208 14.57 23.70 31.19
N HIS A 209 13.37 23.10 31.31
CA HIS A 209 12.08 23.79 31.23
C HIS A 209 11.37 23.93 32.58
N ARG A 210 12.03 23.58 33.70
CA ARG A 210 11.42 23.49 35.04
C ARG A 210 10.77 24.80 35.50
N SER A 211 11.44 25.93 35.24
CA SER A 211 10.89 27.25 35.58
C SER A 211 9.62 27.57 34.78
N GLU A 212 9.59 27.23 33.49
CA GLU A 212 8.42 27.44 32.62
C GLU A 212 7.24 26.55 33.04
N GLN A 213 7.52 25.29 33.38
CA GLN A 213 6.51 24.34 33.88
C GLN A 213 5.93 24.77 35.23
N VAL A 214 6.77 25.16 36.19
CA VAL A 214 6.31 25.71 37.47
C VAL A 214 5.51 27.00 37.26
N GLN A 215 5.90 27.89 36.34
CA GLN A 215 5.14 29.09 35.99
C GLN A 215 3.88 28.83 35.16
N ALA A 216 3.71 27.63 34.59
CA ALA A 216 2.48 27.19 33.94
C ALA A 216 1.52 26.54 34.96
N TRP A 217 2.02 25.68 35.84
CA TRP A 217 1.25 25.09 36.93
C TRP A 217 0.78 26.15 37.93
N LEU A 218 1.63 27.13 38.30
CA LEU A 218 1.25 28.30 39.12
C LEU A 218 0.28 29.29 38.44
N LYS A 219 -0.36 28.89 37.32
CA LYS A 219 -1.50 29.56 36.68
C LYS A 219 -2.78 28.72 36.68
N THR A 220 -2.71 27.41 36.95
CA THR A 220 -3.90 26.56 37.15
C THR A 220 -4.57 26.91 38.48
N GLU A 221 -5.81 26.49 38.65
CA GLU A 221 -6.57 26.72 39.89
C GLU A 221 -5.90 26.02 41.08
N GLU A 222 -5.44 24.78 40.91
CA GLU A 222 -4.61 24.05 41.88
C GLU A 222 -3.37 24.85 42.30
N GLY A 223 -2.65 25.43 41.33
CA GLY A 223 -1.45 26.22 41.58
C GLY A 223 -1.71 27.55 42.29
N GLN A 224 -2.89 28.14 42.11
CA GLN A 224 -3.33 29.27 42.95
C GLN A 224 -3.72 28.81 44.36
N LEU A 225 -4.52 27.75 44.48
CA LEU A 225 -4.96 27.22 45.78
C LEU A 225 -3.76 26.81 46.66
N TRP A 226 -2.73 26.20 46.07
CA TRP A 226 -1.48 25.89 46.77
C TRP A 226 -0.72 27.17 47.17
N ARG A 227 -0.59 28.14 46.26
CA ARG A 227 0.05 29.44 46.54
C ARG A 227 -0.66 30.19 47.68
N ASP A 228 -1.99 30.26 47.66
CA ASP A 228 -2.77 30.97 48.67
C ASP A 228 -2.73 30.26 50.03
N LYS A 229 -2.69 28.92 50.04
CA LYS A 229 -2.41 28.12 51.25
C LYS A 229 -1.03 28.42 51.82
N GLU A 230 0.01 28.46 50.97
CA GLU A 230 1.40 28.76 51.38
C GLU A 230 1.56 30.19 51.93
N ILE A 231 0.91 31.17 51.29
CA ILE A 231 0.84 32.56 51.78
C ILE A 231 0.11 32.62 53.13
N LEU A 232 -0.98 31.87 53.31
CA LEU A 232 -1.71 31.83 54.56
C LEU A 232 -0.91 31.16 55.70
N MET A 233 -0.17 30.08 55.42
CA MET A 233 0.66 29.42 56.44
C MET A 233 1.89 30.26 56.80
N SER A 234 2.66 30.76 55.83
CA SER A 234 3.80 31.66 56.10
C SER A 234 3.39 32.93 56.87
N PHE A 235 2.20 33.49 56.61
CA PHE A 235 1.63 34.56 57.43
C PHE A 235 1.30 34.11 58.87
N ARG A 236 0.77 32.89 59.07
CA ARG A 236 0.49 32.34 60.41
C ARG A 236 1.78 32.10 61.21
N CYS A 237 2.80 31.48 60.62
CA CYS A 237 4.09 31.22 61.26
C CYS A 237 4.77 32.54 61.65
N GLY A 238 4.93 33.49 60.72
CA GLY A 238 5.52 34.79 61.03
C GLY A 238 4.73 35.61 62.07
N ARG A 239 3.41 35.45 62.14
CA ARG A 239 2.58 36.08 63.19
C ARG A 239 2.76 35.39 64.55
N TYR A 240 2.91 34.06 64.57
CA TYR A 240 3.21 33.27 65.78
C TYR A 240 4.59 33.62 66.34
N ASP A 241 5.63 33.57 65.51
CA ASP A 241 7.01 33.92 65.91
C ASP A 241 7.09 35.31 66.53
N MET A 242 6.42 36.29 65.92
CA MET A 242 6.37 37.67 66.42
C MET A 242 5.61 37.79 67.74
N GLN A 243 4.47 37.11 67.90
CA GLN A 243 3.73 37.12 69.17
C GLN A 243 4.53 36.45 70.28
N THR A 244 5.04 35.24 70.04
CA THR A 244 5.87 34.47 70.96
C THR A 244 7.13 35.24 71.36
N THR A 245 7.81 35.88 70.41
CA THR A 245 8.96 36.76 70.69
C THR A 245 8.59 37.93 71.59
N LEU A 246 7.48 38.63 71.31
CA LEU A 246 7.03 39.76 72.12
C LEU A 246 6.63 39.32 73.54
N TYR A 247 5.94 38.19 73.68
CA TYR A 247 5.41 37.73 74.97
C TYR A 247 6.53 37.16 75.84
N ASN A 248 7.50 36.46 75.26
CA ASN A 248 8.73 36.05 75.96
C ASN A 248 9.50 37.28 76.46
N ARG A 249 9.63 38.35 75.66
CA ARG A 249 10.24 39.62 76.12
C ARG A 249 9.43 40.31 77.21
N LEU A 250 8.10 40.24 77.21
CA LEU A 250 7.29 40.80 78.30
C LEU A 250 7.44 40.00 79.60
N ALA A 251 7.51 38.66 79.51
CA ALA A 251 7.78 37.79 80.66
C ALA A 251 9.18 37.99 81.29
N GLU A 252 10.20 38.35 80.48
CA GLU A 252 11.52 38.76 81.02
C GLU A 252 11.46 39.99 81.93
N PHE A 253 10.53 40.93 81.70
CA PHE A 253 10.37 42.14 82.50
C PHE A 253 9.31 42.01 83.61
N PHE A 254 8.33 41.12 83.43
CA PHE A 254 7.22 40.92 84.36
C PHE A 254 7.06 39.42 84.66
N PRO A 255 7.58 38.91 85.80
CA PRO A 255 7.54 37.48 86.11
C PRO A 255 6.13 36.87 86.21
N ASP A 256 5.15 37.68 86.60
CA ASP A 256 3.72 37.32 86.64
C ASP A 256 2.97 37.73 85.35
N PHE A 257 3.67 37.83 84.20
CA PHE A 257 3.06 38.18 82.92
C PHE A 257 2.04 37.14 82.47
N ASP A 258 0.83 37.62 82.17
CA ASP A 258 -0.29 36.83 81.69
C ASP A 258 -1.01 37.68 80.63
N PRO A 259 -1.01 37.27 79.34
CA PRO A 259 -1.60 38.05 78.26
C PRO A 259 -3.04 38.49 78.55
N GLU A 260 -3.89 37.61 79.08
CA GLU A 260 -5.31 37.92 79.35
C GLU A 260 -5.45 39.01 80.42
N LYS A 261 -4.67 38.93 81.50
CA LYS A 261 -4.69 39.92 82.59
C LYS A 261 -4.23 41.30 82.12
N PHE A 262 -3.37 41.36 81.11
CA PHE A 262 -2.91 42.61 80.48
C PHE A 262 -3.81 43.08 79.31
N GLY A 263 -4.89 42.36 79.00
CA GLY A 263 -5.80 42.67 77.89
C GLY A 263 -5.21 42.44 76.50
N LEU A 264 -4.16 41.62 76.43
CA LEU A 264 -3.51 41.20 75.19
C LEU A 264 -4.17 39.90 74.66
N PRO A 265 -4.09 39.62 73.35
CA PRO A 265 -4.59 38.35 72.80
C PRO A 265 -3.95 37.11 73.45
N GLU A 266 -4.70 36.02 73.51
CA GLU A 266 -4.18 34.69 73.87
C GLU A 266 -2.98 34.30 72.99
N ILE A 267 -2.05 33.50 73.53
CA ILE A 267 -0.95 32.91 72.73
C ILE A 267 -1.59 32.01 71.67
N MET A 268 -1.31 32.29 70.40
CA MET A 268 -1.83 31.48 69.31
C MET A 268 -1.22 30.07 69.33
N PRO A 269 -1.96 29.04 68.90
CA PRO A 269 -1.38 27.72 68.70
C PRO A 269 -0.26 27.77 67.67
N ASP A 270 0.76 26.94 67.89
CA ASP A 270 1.85 26.69 66.93
C ASP A 270 1.25 26.19 65.60
N PRO A 271 1.47 26.89 64.47
CA PRO A 271 0.94 26.48 63.18
C PRO A 271 1.64 25.25 62.58
N ASP A 272 2.88 24.97 62.98
CA ASP A 272 3.67 23.84 62.49
C ASP A 272 3.52 22.60 63.41
N GLY A 273 3.25 22.83 64.70
CA GLY A 273 2.95 21.78 65.70
C GLY A 273 1.59 21.07 65.53
N ALA A 274 0.80 21.41 64.51
CA ALA A 274 -0.59 20.98 64.36
C ALA A 274 -0.83 19.64 63.60
N ASN A 275 0.19 18.80 63.44
CA ASN A 275 0.03 17.38 63.11
C ASN A 275 -0.09 16.60 64.44
N GLU A 276 -1.30 16.24 64.90
CA GLU A 276 -1.84 14.90 64.63
C GLU A 276 -3.39 14.83 64.54
N GLN A 277 -4.13 15.90 64.88
CA GLN A 277 -5.61 15.82 65.07
C GLN A 277 -6.44 16.84 64.29
N ALA A 278 -5.85 17.73 63.50
CA ALA A 278 -6.56 18.76 62.72
C ALA A 278 -7.25 18.24 61.44
N ASN A 279 -7.83 17.04 61.50
CA ASN A 279 -8.55 16.40 60.38
C ASN A 279 -10.00 16.94 60.22
N ASP A 280 -10.23 18.20 60.59
CA ASP A 280 -11.54 18.87 60.54
C ASP A 280 -11.44 20.23 59.82
N LEU A 281 -11.14 20.17 58.53
CA LEU A 281 -11.44 21.24 57.58
C LEU A 281 -12.53 20.78 56.60
N SER A 282 -13.61 20.24 57.17
CA SER A 282 -14.86 19.78 56.56
C SER A 282 -15.68 20.90 55.86
N LEU A 283 -15.02 21.99 55.45
CA LEU A 283 -15.59 23.27 55.05
C LEU A 283 -15.17 23.75 53.64
N LEU A 284 -14.36 22.95 52.94
CA LEU A 284 -14.16 23.04 51.49
C LEU A 284 -14.56 21.70 50.87
N HIS A 285 -15.87 21.51 50.70
CA HIS A 285 -16.40 20.46 49.83
C HIS A 285 -16.15 20.89 48.38
N LEU A 286 -14.98 20.54 47.87
CA LEU A 286 -14.70 20.55 46.44
C LEU A 286 -15.43 19.35 45.85
N ASP A 287 -16.52 19.62 45.14
CA ASP A 287 -17.20 18.63 44.28
C ASP A 287 -16.26 18.27 43.12
N ILE A 288 -15.33 17.34 43.36
CA ILE A 288 -14.53 16.71 42.32
C ILE A 288 -15.48 15.83 41.51
N PRO A 289 -15.61 16.01 40.18
CA PRO A 289 -16.43 15.14 39.35
C PRO A 289 -15.88 13.71 39.34
N ASP A 290 -16.76 12.71 39.51
CA ASP A 290 -16.38 11.28 39.49
C ASP A 290 -15.59 10.91 38.20
N ASP A 291 -15.84 11.62 37.11
CA ASP A 291 -15.17 11.49 35.81
C ASP A 291 -13.69 11.93 35.78
N LEU A 292 -13.08 12.31 36.92
CA LEU A 292 -11.64 12.53 37.04
C LEU A 292 -10.83 11.33 37.58
N GLU A 293 -11.41 10.40 38.35
CA GLU A 293 -10.63 9.31 38.98
C GLU A 293 -10.04 8.34 37.94
N ASP A 294 -10.82 7.98 36.91
CA ASP A 294 -10.41 7.14 35.78
C ASP A 294 -9.22 7.73 34.97
N ALA A 295 -8.99 9.05 35.05
CA ALA A 295 -7.92 9.71 34.31
C ALA A 295 -6.54 9.62 34.99
N VAL A 296 -6.50 9.45 36.31
CA VAL A 296 -5.26 9.55 37.11
C VAL A 296 -4.60 8.18 37.36
N HIS A 297 -5.37 7.09 37.35
CA HIS A 297 -4.87 5.72 37.57
C HIS A 297 -3.82 5.21 36.55
N GLY A 298 -3.49 5.98 35.52
CA GLY A 298 -2.39 5.70 34.59
C GLY A 298 -1.01 6.27 34.96
N PHE A 299 -0.91 7.14 35.97
CA PHE A 299 0.34 7.86 36.33
C PHE A 299 0.86 7.49 37.72
N ASP A 300 1.66 6.42 37.78
CA ASP A 300 2.47 6.11 38.97
C ASP A 300 3.70 7.06 39.06
N PHE A 301 3.62 8.03 39.98
CA PHE A 301 4.72 8.94 40.29
C PHE A 301 5.78 8.34 41.24
N GLU A 302 5.49 7.28 42.00
CA GLU A 302 6.46 6.67 42.91
C GLU A 302 7.57 5.96 42.13
N THR A 303 7.23 5.27 41.04
CA THR A 303 8.22 4.65 40.13
C THR A 303 9.17 5.68 39.49
N ILE A 304 8.72 6.94 39.29
CA ILE A 304 9.55 8.00 38.69
C ILE A 304 10.57 8.56 39.68
N LEU A 305 10.19 8.76 40.94
CA LEU A 305 11.06 9.37 41.97
C LEU A 305 12.02 8.38 42.61
N ASN A 306 11.60 7.12 42.82
CA ASN A 306 12.43 6.07 43.41
C ASN A 306 13.51 5.50 42.44
N GLY A 307 13.57 6.01 41.20
CA GLY A 307 14.51 5.57 40.17
C GLY A 307 15.91 6.22 40.20
N VAL A 308 16.20 7.09 41.18
CA VAL A 308 17.50 7.79 41.30
C VAL A 308 18.52 6.89 42.01
N PRO A 309 19.62 6.44 41.36
CA PRO A 309 20.64 5.64 42.02
C PRO A 309 21.46 6.50 43.00
N GLU A 310 21.43 6.12 44.28
CA GLU A 310 22.02 6.81 45.44
C GLU A 310 23.58 6.77 45.48
N ASN A 311 24.24 6.77 44.33
CA ASN A 311 25.70 6.68 44.19
C ASN A 311 26.21 7.64 43.10
N MET A 312 26.22 8.94 43.41
CA MET A 312 27.24 9.83 42.85
C MET A 312 28.40 9.95 43.86
N PRO A 313 29.67 9.93 43.42
CA PRO A 313 30.79 10.23 44.30
C PRO A 313 30.82 11.73 44.64
N ASP A 314 31.11 12.05 45.90
CA ASP A 314 31.32 13.42 46.37
C ASP A 314 32.55 14.09 45.70
N PRO A 315 32.56 15.44 45.60
CA PRO A 315 33.60 16.22 44.91
C PRO A 315 34.90 16.45 45.71
#